data_AF-A0A6C0CNT0-F1
#
_entry.id   AF-A0A6C0CNT0-F1
#
_cell.length_a   1.000
_cell.length_b   1.000
_cell.length_c   1.000
_cell.angle_alpha   90.00
_cell.angle_beta   90.00
_cell.angle_gamma   90.00
#
_symmetry.space_group_name_H-M   'P 1'
#
loop_
_entity.id
_entity.type
_entity.pdbx_description
1 polymer ?
#
loop_
_entity_poly.entity_id
_entity_poly.type
_entity_poly.pdbx_seq_one_letter_code
_entity_poly.pdbx_strand_id
1 'polypeptide(L)'
;MDNNQRLQLDKLIRANNVEDVTQDIRDRKHSQLIKDDITTMVTLKKQYARLARSNPKQFDMMLESKCQFLFNNYTDIFNRVKKDELNLDIMWQFLEVLRNIEEGSVDQHEGAYHIGKLLKEIYIDSANTRSQKLDELAAKRNKSIPKKKSGKNISWSEFKKMTNNMNNPNNF
;
A
#
# COMPACT_ATOMS: atom_id res chain seq x y z
N MET A 1 -7.26 -17.30 -18.53
CA MET A 1 -7.29 -18.19 -17.33
C MET A 1 -6.93 -19.59 -17.75
N ASP A 2 -6.33 -20.38 -16.88
CA ASP A 2 -6.20 -21.83 -17.09
C ASP A 2 -7.54 -22.54 -16.78
N ASN A 3 -7.84 -23.63 -17.48
CA ASN A 3 -9.12 -24.35 -17.37
C ASN A 3 -9.37 -24.89 -15.95
N ASN A 4 -8.32 -25.29 -15.23
CA ASN A 4 -8.45 -25.73 -13.84
C ASN A 4 -8.84 -24.60 -12.89
N GLN A 5 -8.35 -23.38 -13.14
CA GLN A 5 -8.66 -22.22 -12.30
C GLN A 5 -10.12 -21.80 -12.49
N ARG A 6 -10.63 -21.84 -13.74
CA ARG A 6 -12.04 -21.59 -14.05
C ARG A 6 -12.96 -22.58 -13.33
N LEU A 7 -12.62 -23.88 -13.37
CA LEU A 7 -13.40 -24.91 -12.70
C LEU A 7 -13.43 -24.76 -11.16
N GLN A 8 -12.34 -24.31 -10.55
CA GLN A 8 -12.29 -24.03 -9.11
C GLN A 8 -13.10 -22.79 -8.73
N LEU A 9 -13.07 -21.76 -9.57
CA LEU A 9 -13.87 -20.55 -9.40
C LEU A 9 -15.37 -20.88 -9.43
N ASP A 10 -15.82 -21.67 -10.41
CA ASP A 10 -17.21 -22.12 -10.52
C ASP A 10 -17.69 -22.89 -9.27
N LYS A 11 -16.82 -23.72 -8.69
CA LYS A 11 -17.12 -24.44 -7.44
C LYS A 11 -17.32 -23.49 -6.27
N LEU A 12 -16.46 -22.48 -6.13
CA LEU A 12 -16.55 -21.49 -5.05
C LEU A 12 -17.82 -20.64 -5.18
N ILE A 13 -18.21 -20.26 -6.39
CA ILE A 13 -19.42 -19.47 -6.65
C ILE A 13 -20.68 -20.25 -6.26
N ARG A 14 -20.79 -21.50 -6.75
CA ARG A 14 -21.93 -22.38 -6.43
C ARG A 14 -22.06 -22.65 -4.93
N ALA A 15 -20.94 -22.74 -4.22
CA ALA A 15 -20.93 -22.95 -2.78
C ALA A 15 -21.41 -21.74 -1.97
N ASN A 16 -21.30 -20.52 -2.52
CA ASN A 16 -21.62 -19.27 -1.82
C ASN A 16 -22.92 -18.60 -2.29
N ASN A 17 -23.67 -19.21 -3.23
CA ASN A 17 -24.95 -18.70 -3.75
C ASN A 17 -24.89 -17.21 -4.15
N VAL A 18 -23.82 -16.82 -4.84
CA VAL A 18 -23.61 -15.43 -5.27
C VAL A 18 -24.55 -15.11 -6.43
N GLU A 19 -25.38 -14.08 -6.26
CA GLU A 19 -26.25 -13.56 -7.33
C GLU A 19 -25.41 -13.00 -8.49
N ASP A 20 -25.86 -13.26 -9.72
CA ASP A 20 -25.21 -12.71 -10.92
C ASP A 20 -25.80 -11.35 -11.29
N VAL A 21 -25.04 -10.29 -11.00
CA VAL A 21 -25.37 -8.89 -11.31
C VAL A 21 -24.53 -8.35 -12.47
N THR A 22 -23.94 -9.23 -13.29
CA THR A 22 -23.14 -8.84 -14.46
C THR A 22 -23.89 -7.87 -15.37
N GLN A 23 -25.19 -8.11 -15.60
CA GLN A 23 -25.99 -7.26 -16.47
C GLN A 23 -26.22 -5.87 -15.87
N ASP A 24 -26.50 -5.78 -14.56
CA ASP A 24 -26.64 -4.50 -13.87
C ASP A 24 -25.39 -3.65 -13.97
N ILE A 25 -24.21 -4.28 -13.87
CA ILE A 25 -22.92 -3.59 -14.04
C ILE A 25 -22.81 -3.02 -15.47
N ARG A 26 -23.13 -3.84 -16.49
CA ARG A 26 -23.10 -3.45 -17.91
C ARG A 26 -24.07 -2.34 -18.26
N ASP A 27 -25.21 -2.28 -17.59
CA ASP A 27 -26.23 -1.26 -17.83
C ASP A 27 -25.84 0.07 -17.18
N ARG A 28 -25.21 0.02 -16.00
CA ARG A 28 -24.82 1.24 -15.25
C ARG A 28 -23.63 1.98 -15.85
N LYS A 29 -22.58 1.27 -16.28
CA LYS A 29 -21.36 1.85 -16.88
C LYS A 29 -20.70 2.97 -16.08
N HIS A 30 -20.45 2.72 -14.81
CA HIS A 30 -19.92 3.74 -13.90
C HIS A 30 -18.38 3.88 -13.95
N SER A 31 -17.65 2.91 -14.51
CA SER A 31 -16.17 2.92 -14.48
C SER A 31 -15.58 4.22 -15.05
N GLN A 32 -16.08 4.69 -16.19
CA GLN A 32 -15.59 5.90 -16.85
C GLN A 32 -15.99 7.16 -16.07
N LEU A 33 -17.21 7.22 -15.55
CA LEU A 33 -17.70 8.36 -14.76
C LEU A 33 -16.88 8.55 -13.47
N ILE A 34 -16.55 7.43 -12.79
CA ILE A 34 -15.65 7.46 -11.63
C ILE A 34 -14.27 7.97 -12.07
N LYS A 35 -13.73 7.46 -13.17
CA LYS A 35 -12.40 7.84 -13.66
C LYS A 35 -12.29 9.32 -14.00
N ASP A 36 -13.31 9.87 -14.64
CA ASP A 36 -13.36 11.28 -15.05
C ASP A 36 -13.39 12.21 -13.84
N ASP A 37 -14.22 11.89 -12.85
CA ASP A 37 -14.33 12.69 -11.62
C ASP A 37 -13.05 12.62 -10.77
N ILE A 38 -12.41 11.45 -10.64
CA ILE A 38 -11.11 11.32 -9.94
C ILE A 38 -10.05 12.16 -10.66
N THR A 39 -9.97 12.04 -12.00
CA THR A 39 -9.00 12.78 -12.81
C THR A 39 -9.20 14.29 -12.71
N THR A 40 -10.47 14.72 -12.75
CA THR A 40 -10.86 16.11 -12.55
C THR A 40 -10.44 16.60 -11.16
N MET A 41 -10.72 15.83 -10.12
CA MET A 41 -10.36 16.18 -8.74
C MET A 41 -8.84 16.33 -8.57
N VAL A 42 -8.06 15.37 -9.08
CA VAL A 42 -6.58 15.41 -9.04
C VAL A 42 -6.05 16.64 -9.80
N THR A 43 -6.65 16.98 -10.93
CA THR A 43 -6.28 18.16 -11.72
C THR A 43 -6.59 19.45 -10.96
N LEU A 44 -7.78 19.57 -10.38
CA LEU A 44 -8.18 20.74 -9.59
C LEU A 44 -7.28 20.94 -8.36
N LYS A 45 -6.93 19.85 -7.65
CA LYS A 45 -5.99 19.89 -6.52
C LYS A 45 -4.62 20.45 -6.92
N LYS A 46 -4.13 20.11 -8.10
CA LYS A 46 -2.85 20.63 -8.63
C LYS A 46 -2.98 22.09 -9.04
N GLN A 47 -4.00 22.44 -9.83
CA GLN A 47 -4.18 23.80 -10.37
C GLN A 47 -4.49 24.85 -9.29
N TYR A 48 -5.29 24.48 -8.29
CA TYR A 48 -5.80 25.40 -7.27
C TYR A 48 -5.21 25.13 -5.88
N ALA A 49 -3.99 24.59 -5.81
CA ALA A 49 -3.32 24.25 -4.54
C ALA A 49 -3.20 25.43 -3.56
N ARG A 50 -3.07 26.67 -4.06
CA ARG A 50 -3.09 27.89 -3.23
C ARG A 50 -4.46 28.14 -2.63
N LEU A 51 -5.52 28.05 -3.44
CA LEU A 51 -6.90 28.24 -3.01
C LEU A 51 -7.30 27.22 -1.95
N ALA A 52 -6.90 25.96 -2.12
CA ALA A 52 -7.13 24.90 -1.15
C ALA A 52 -6.57 25.23 0.25
N ARG A 53 -5.48 26.00 0.32
CA ARG A 53 -4.88 26.45 1.59
C ARG A 53 -5.48 27.74 2.12
N SER A 54 -5.75 28.72 1.24
CA SER A 54 -6.21 30.05 1.65
C SER A 54 -7.72 30.10 1.91
N ASN A 55 -8.52 29.32 1.19
CA ASN A 55 -9.97 29.26 1.32
C ASN A 55 -10.49 27.82 1.07
N PRO A 56 -10.31 26.91 2.05
CA PRO A 56 -10.67 25.50 1.90
C PRO A 56 -12.17 25.30 1.65
N LYS A 57 -13.04 26.13 2.24
CA LYS A 57 -14.50 26.01 2.06
C LYS A 57 -14.92 26.28 0.61
N GLN A 58 -14.35 27.30 -0.02
CA GLN A 58 -14.60 27.58 -1.44
C GLN A 58 -14.05 26.49 -2.35
N PHE A 59 -12.87 25.97 -2.01
CA PHE A 59 -12.27 24.85 -2.75
C PHE A 59 -13.14 23.58 -2.65
N ASP A 60 -13.69 23.30 -1.48
CA ASP A 60 -14.59 22.16 -1.26
C ASP A 60 -15.87 22.27 -2.09
N MET A 61 -16.54 23.43 -2.08
CA MET A 61 -17.70 23.69 -2.94
C MET A 61 -17.39 23.49 -4.42
N MET A 62 -16.18 23.88 -4.86
CA MET A 62 -15.74 23.65 -6.24
C MET A 62 -15.56 22.16 -6.53
N LEU A 63 -14.97 21.38 -5.62
CA LEU A 63 -14.82 19.94 -5.79
C LEU A 63 -16.18 19.24 -5.85
N GLU A 64 -17.10 19.57 -4.95
CA GLU A 64 -18.47 19.03 -4.94
C GLU A 64 -19.21 19.34 -6.25
N SER A 65 -19.06 20.57 -6.75
CA SER A 65 -19.68 20.99 -8.01
C SER A 65 -19.05 20.37 -9.26
N LYS A 66 -17.74 20.07 -9.26
CA LYS A 66 -17.03 19.56 -10.43
C LYS A 66 -16.92 18.04 -10.48
N CYS A 67 -17.05 17.37 -9.34
CA CYS A 67 -16.99 15.92 -9.21
C CYS A 67 -18.30 15.40 -8.59
N GLN A 68 -19.43 15.78 -9.19
CA GLN A 68 -20.77 15.49 -8.67
C GLN A 68 -21.07 14.00 -8.68
N PHE A 69 -20.56 13.25 -9.65
CA PHE A 69 -20.87 11.84 -9.79
C PHE A 69 -20.28 11.06 -8.60
N LEU A 70 -19.02 11.31 -8.27
CA LEU A 70 -18.39 10.79 -7.06
C LEU A 70 -19.07 11.29 -5.80
N PHE A 71 -19.35 12.59 -5.70
CA PHE A 71 -19.93 13.17 -4.50
C PHE A 71 -21.29 12.54 -4.16
N ASN A 72 -22.14 12.36 -5.16
CA ASN A 72 -23.52 11.88 -4.99
C ASN A 72 -23.61 10.36 -4.88
N ASN A 73 -22.78 9.60 -5.62
CA ASN A 73 -22.92 8.15 -5.74
C ASN A 73 -21.82 7.36 -5.00
N TYR A 74 -20.68 7.99 -4.75
CA TYR A 74 -19.45 7.34 -4.26
C TYR A 74 -18.68 8.22 -3.27
N THR A 75 -19.38 8.75 -2.26
CA THR A 75 -18.85 9.77 -1.35
C THR A 75 -17.60 9.30 -0.57
N ASP A 76 -17.47 8.00 -0.29
CA ASP A 76 -16.25 7.44 0.32
C ASP A 76 -15.02 7.60 -0.61
N ILE A 77 -15.18 7.27 -1.90
CA ILE A 77 -14.12 7.47 -2.90
C ILE A 77 -13.79 8.96 -3.03
N PHE A 78 -14.81 9.83 -3.14
CA PHE A 78 -14.64 11.28 -3.16
C PHE A 78 -13.76 11.76 -1.99
N ASN A 79 -14.12 11.35 -0.76
CA ASN A 79 -13.43 11.77 0.45
C ASN A 79 -11.99 11.24 0.53
N ARG A 80 -11.76 9.99 0.12
CA ARG A 80 -10.40 9.41 0.11
C ARG A 80 -9.50 10.09 -0.92
N VAL A 81 -9.99 10.41 -2.11
CA VAL A 81 -9.23 11.18 -3.11
C VAL A 81 -8.93 12.59 -2.59
N LYS A 82 -9.93 13.25 -1.99
CA LYS A 82 -9.77 14.58 -1.40
C LYS A 82 -8.66 14.59 -0.34
N LYS A 83 -8.60 13.59 0.54
CA LYS A 83 -7.61 13.45 1.62
C LYS A 83 -6.28 12.82 1.23
N ASP A 84 -6.09 12.46 -0.04
CA ASP A 84 -4.90 11.71 -0.50
C ASP A 84 -4.73 10.33 0.18
N GLU A 85 -5.84 9.71 0.56
CA GLU A 85 -5.91 8.39 1.22
C GLU A 85 -6.20 7.25 0.23
N LEU A 86 -6.32 7.55 -1.07
CA LEU A 86 -6.57 6.57 -2.12
C LEU A 86 -5.31 6.32 -2.95
N ASN A 87 -4.90 5.05 -3.09
CA ASN A 87 -3.88 4.67 -4.07
C ASN A 87 -4.50 4.69 -5.47
N LEU A 88 -4.14 5.70 -6.26
CA LEU A 88 -4.70 5.90 -7.60
C LEU A 88 -4.28 4.82 -8.59
N ASP A 89 -3.08 4.25 -8.46
CA ASP A 89 -2.61 3.19 -9.37
C ASP A 89 -3.46 1.94 -9.24
N ILE A 90 -3.75 1.53 -7.98
CA ILE A 90 -4.66 0.41 -7.70
C ILE A 90 -6.07 0.75 -8.17
N MET A 91 -6.52 1.99 -7.93
CA MET A 91 -7.85 2.42 -8.37
C MET A 91 -8.01 2.32 -9.90
N TRP A 92 -6.99 2.70 -10.68
CA TRP A 92 -7.02 2.55 -12.13
C TRP A 92 -7.12 1.11 -12.58
N GLN A 93 -6.40 0.20 -11.92
CA GLN A 93 -6.50 -1.23 -12.21
C GLN A 93 -7.89 -1.78 -11.91
N PHE A 94 -8.52 -1.34 -10.81
CA PHE A 94 -9.87 -1.78 -10.45
C PHE A 94 -10.93 -1.25 -11.41
N LEU A 95 -10.82 0.02 -11.80
CA LEU A 95 -11.72 0.61 -12.81
C LEU A 95 -11.56 -0.04 -14.18
N GLU A 96 -10.36 -0.48 -14.54
CA GLU A 96 -10.13 -1.23 -15.77
C GLU A 96 -10.84 -2.59 -15.75
N VAL A 97 -10.78 -3.32 -14.65
CA VAL A 97 -11.54 -4.57 -14.51
C VAL A 97 -13.04 -4.31 -14.56
N LEU A 98 -13.53 -3.27 -13.87
CA LEU A 98 -14.93 -2.87 -13.92
C LEU A 98 -15.37 -2.55 -15.35
N ARG A 99 -14.56 -1.77 -16.09
CA ARG A 99 -14.81 -1.47 -17.50
C ARG A 99 -14.88 -2.73 -18.37
N ASN A 100 -13.99 -3.69 -18.15
CA ASN A 100 -14.02 -4.96 -18.89
C ASN A 100 -15.33 -5.75 -18.66
N ILE A 101 -15.91 -5.68 -17.45
CA ILE A 101 -17.24 -6.25 -17.18
C ILE A 101 -18.30 -5.46 -17.96
N GLU A 102 -18.25 -4.13 -17.88
CA GLU A 102 -19.20 -3.21 -18.52
C GLU A 102 -19.23 -3.32 -20.05
N GLU A 103 -18.09 -3.60 -20.67
CA GLU A 103 -17.93 -3.80 -22.12
C GLU A 103 -18.24 -5.24 -22.56
N GLY A 104 -18.44 -6.16 -21.61
CA GLY A 104 -18.77 -7.56 -21.88
C GLY A 104 -17.56 -8.45 -22.19
N SER A 105 -16.34 -7.94 -22.03
CA SER A 105 -15.10 -8.71 -22.19
C SER A 105 -14.96 -9.83 -21.16
N VAL A 106 -15.48 -9.61 -19.96
CA VAL A 106 -15.56 -10.60 -18.87
C VAL A 106 -16.91 -10.51 -18.16
N ASP A 107 -17.25 -11.52 -17.36
CA ASP A 107 -18.37 -11.47 -16.42
C ASP A 107 -17.92 -11.05 -15.01
N GLN A 108 -18.87 -10.91 -14.07
CA GLN A 108 -18.56 -10.52 -12.70
C GLN A 108 -17.61 -11.49 -11.98
N HIS A 109 -17.64 -12.78 -12.34
CA HIS A 109 -16.91 -13.82 -11.65
C HIS A 109 -15.45 -13.83 -12.10
N GLU A 110 -15.23 -13.75 -13.41
CA GLU A 110 -13.91 -13.52 -13.99
C GLU A 110 -13.33 -12.19 -13.49
N GLY A 111 -14.14 -11.13 -13.45
CA GLY A 111 -13.76 -9.84 -12.87
C GLY A 111 -13.34 -9.94 -11.40
N ALA A 112 -14.13 -10.61 -10.55
CA ALA A 112 -13.81 -10.83 -9.14
C ALA A 112 -12.51 -11.61 -8.95
N TYR A 113 -12.25 -12.60 -9.81
CA TYR A 113 -10.98 -13.31 -9.81
C TYR A 113 -9.80 -12.39 -10.14
N HIS A 114 -9.94 -11.53 -11.16
CA HIS A 114 -8.91 -10.56 -11.52
C HIS A 114 -8.60 -9.60 -10.37
N ILE A 115 -9.63 -9.06 -9.72
CA ILE A 115 -9.48 -8.23 -8.52
C ILE A 115 -8.79 -9.00 -7.39
N GLY A 116 -9.18 -10.25 -7.14
CA GLY A 116 -8.55 -11.10 -6.12
C GLY A 116 -7.06 -11.34 -6.37
N LYS A 117 -6.67 -11.53 -7.64
CA LYS A 117 -5.26 -11.66 -8.03
C LYS A 117 -4.48 -10.37 -7.74
N LEU A 118 -5.03 -9.21 -8.11
CA LEU A 118 -4.42 -7.91 -7.82
C LEU A 118 -4.23 -7.71 -6.31
N LEU A 119 -5.26 -8.00 -5.51
CA LEU A 119 -5.18 -7.91 -4.04
C LEU A 119 -4.10 -8.82 -3.47
N LYS A 120 -3.95 -10.04 -4.01
CA LYS A 120 -2.89 -10.97 -3.60
C LYS A 120 -1.50 -10.43 -3.94
N GLU A 121 -1.32 -9.88 -5.14
CA GLU A 121 -0.06 -9.26 -5.57
C GLU A 121 0.30 -8.09 -4.64
N ILE A 122 -0.64 -7.19 -4.37
CA ILE A 122 -0.48 -6.06 -3.43
C ILE A 122 -0.07 -6.56 -2.03
N TYR A 123 -0.71 -7.63 -1.54
CA TYR A 123 -0.40 -8.21 -0.24
C TYR A 123 1.04 -8.75 -0.20
N ILE A 124 1.45 -9.51 -1.22
CA ILE A 124 2.81 -10.08 -1.31
C ILE A 124 3.86 -8.98 -1.39
N ASP A 125 3.63 -7.96 -2.21
CA ASP A 125 4.54 -6.83 -2.37
C ASP A 125 4.71 -6.05 -1.07
N SER A 126 3.61 -5.88 -0.31
CA SER A 126 3.66 -5.22 0.99
C SER A 126 4.48 -6.01 2.03
N ALA A 127 4.38 -7.35 2.02
CA ALA A 127 5.14 -8.23 2.89
C ALA A 127 6.64 -8.19 2.55
N ASN A 128 6.97 -8.26 1.25
CA ASN A 128 8.35 -8.18 0.76
C ASN A 128 8.99 -6.82 1.06
N THR A 129 8.25 -5.71 0.85
CA THR A 129 8.71 -4.35 1.17
C THR A 129 9.02 -4.20 2.67
N ARG A 130 8.21 -4.81 3.54
CA ARG A 130 8.46 -4.81 4.99
C ARG A 130 9.72 -5.59 5.35
N SER A 131 9.92 -6.77 4.73
CA SER A 131 11.15 -7.55 4.93
C SER A 131 12.39 -6.76 4.52
N GLN A 132 12.36 -6.14 3.33
CA GLN A 132 13.46 -5.32 2.82
C GLN A 132 13.80 -4.16 3.77
N LYS A 133 12.79 -3.44 4.30
CA LYS A 133 13.02 -2.38 5.28
C LYS A 133 13.67 -2.89 6.58
N LEU A 134 13.27 -4.07 7.05
CA LEU A 134 13.88 -4.69 8.23
C LEU A 134 15.34 -5.09 7.97
N ASP A 135 15.62 -5.65 6.79
CA ASP A 135 16.97 -6.03 6.37
C ASP A 135 17.88 -4.80 6.21
N GLU A 136 17.37 -3.71 5.63
CA GLU A 136 18.08 -2.42 5.54
C GLU A 136 18.38 -1.83 6.91
N LEU A 137 17.43 -1.88 7.85
CA LEU A 137 17.62 -1.42 9.22
C LEU A 137 18.67 -2.28 9.95
N ALA A 138 18.63 -3.60 9.77
CA ALA A 138 19.64 -4.51 10.32
C ALA A 138 21.03 -4.25 9.74
N ALA A 139 21.14 -4.04 8.43
CA ALA A 139 22.40 -3.71 7.74
C ALA A 139 22.96 -2.35 8.20
N LYS A 140 22.11 -1.34 8.41
CA LYS A 140 22.51 -0.04 8.99
C LYS A 140 22.99 -0.18 10.43
N ARG A 141 22.32 -1.00 11.26
CA ARG A 141 22.73 -1.27 12.64
C ARG A 141 24.08 -1.98 12.74
N ASN A 142 24.37 -2.90 11.81
CA ASN A 142 25.67 -3.58 11.76
C ASN A 142 26.83 -2.66 11.35
N LYS A 143 26.57 -1.60 10.58
CA LYS A 143 27.57 -0.58 10.22
C LYS A 143 27.86 0.40 11.37
N SER A 144 26.96 0.56 12.34
CA SER A 144 27.07 1.53 13.43
C SER A 144 27.61 0.97 14.76
N ILE A 145 27.98 -0.32 14.83
CA ILE A 145 28.61 -0.87 16.05
C ILE A 145 30.05 -0.33 16.11
N PRO A 146 30.43 0.47 17.12
CA PRO A 146 31.83 0.87 17.31
C PRO A 146 32.65 -0.40 17.51
N LYS A 147 33.76 -0.57 16.76
CA LYS A 147 34.68 -1.69 16.98
C LYS A 147 35.00 -1.77 18.47
N LYS A 148 34.56 -2.85 19.14
CA LYS A 148 34.85 -3.11 20.56
C LYS A 148 36.37 -3.05 20.72
N LYS A 149 36.88 -2.11 21.53
CA LYS A 149 38.33 -2.02 21.80
C LYS A 149 38.79 -3.41 22.25
N SER A 150 39.77 -3.99 21.56
CA SER A 150 40.32 -5.29 21.94
C SER A 150 40.85 -5.19 23.36
N GLY A 151 40.21 -5.86 24.31
CA GLY A 151 40.78 -6.01 25.64
C GLY A 151 42.15 -6.66 25.52
N LYS A 152 43.15 -6.19 26.25
CA LYS A 152 44.46 -6.85 26.28
C LYS A 152 44.24 -8.27 26.81
N ASN A 153 44.68 -9.28 26.06
CA ASN A 153 44.72 -10.66 26.53
C ASN A 153 45.84 -10.75 27.56
N ILE A 154 45.51 -10.55 28.83
CA ILE A 154 46.44 -10.76 29.95
C ILE A 154 46.31 -12.21 30.39
N SER A 155 47.44 -12.91 30.42
CA SER A 155 47.50 -14.26 30.98
C SER A 155 47.42 -14.22 32.51
N TRP A 156 46.95 -15.32 33.13
CA TRP A 156 46.83 -15.41 34.60
C TRP A 156 48.16 -15.14 35.34
N SER A 157 49.29 -15.51 34.73
CA SER A 157 50.62 -15.27 35.27
C SER A 157 51.00 -13.78 35.23
N GLU A 158 50.63 -13.06 34.17
CA GLU A 158 50.82 -11.60 34.06
C GLU A 158 49.92 -10.83 35.03
N PHE A 159 48.68 -11.27 35.21
CA PHE A 159 47.77 -10.68 36.20
C PHE A 159 48.34 -10.78 37.62
N LYS A 160 48.85 -11.96 38.01
CA LYS A 160 49.47 -12.14 39.34
C LYS A 160 50.72 -11.28 39.56
N LYS A 161 51.52 -11.08 38.51
CA LYS A 161 52.70 -10.18 38.58
C LYS A 161 52.29 -8.73 38.76
N MET A 162 51.22 -8.28 38.09
CA MET A 162 50.66 -6.95 38.29
C MET A 162 50.11 -6.74 39.70
N THR A 163 49.43 -7.74 40.28
CA THR A 163 48.91 -7.64 41.65
C THR A 163 50.01 -7.67 42.72
N ASN A 164 51.09 -8.44 42.51
CA ASN A 164 52.23 -8.45 43.45
C ASN A 164 53.04 -7.15 43.42
N ASN A 165 53.16 -6.48 42.27
CA ASN A 165 53.82 -5.18 42.17
C ASN A 165 52.97 -4.02 42.75
N MET A 166 51.64 -4.16 42.84
CA MET A 166 50.78 -3.16 43.51
C MET A 166 50.76 -3.28 45.05
N ASN A 167 51.14 -4.44 45.60
CA ASN A 167 51.12 -4.69 47.04
C ASN A 167 52.52 -4.65 47.70
N ASN A 168 53.54 -4.10 47.00
CA ASN A 168 54.87 -3.92 47.57
C ASN A 168 54.99 -2.50 48.17
N PRO A 169 55.15 -2.31 49.51
CA PRO A 169 55.08 -0.99 50.14
C PRO A 169 56.33 -0.11 49.98
N ASN A 170 57.34 -0.52 49.22
CA ASN A 170 58.57 0.26 49.04
C ASN A 170 58.78 0.62 47.56
N ASN A 171 58.10 1.68 47.12
CA ASN A 171 58.45 2.42 45.92
C ASN A 171 58.20 3.92 46.18
N PHE A 172 59.18 4.57 46.81
CA PHE A 172 59.46 5.99 46.65
C PHE A 172 60.63 6.12 45.68
#